data_AF-A0A836HRI9-F1
#
_entry.id   AF-A0A836HRI9-F1
#
_cell.length_a   1.000
_cell.length_b   1.000
_cell.length_c   1.000
_cell.angle_alpha   90.00
_cell.angle_beta   90.00
_cell.angle_gamma   90.00
#
_symmetry.space_group_name_H-M   'P 1'
#
loop_
_entity.id
_entity.type
_entity.pdbx_description
1 polymer ?
#
loop_
_entity_poly.entity_id
_entity_poly.type
_entity_poly.pdbx_seq_one_letter_code
_entity_poly.pdbx_strand_id
1 'polypeptide(L)'
;MSLVASQEGLTDLIPCNEQCGGNYTLYTFGQSEKEVTITVPLAPGTRAKSLRVDIKVRHLRIEVPGKGIILGGELYKPINVDGSTWCIQDGKELVIVLTKTNIQYEEWWPHVVAGERQIDLKTLKPPSIRFSDLDGGAQATVAKMMHEQHQKRADLTLANA
;
A
#
# COMPACT_ATOMS: atom_id res chain seq x y z
N MET A 1 -10.60 -14.44 -6.78
CA MET A 1 -11.35 -14.00 -5.57
C MET A 1 -10.87 -12.61 -5.20
N SER A 2 -11.75 -11.72 -4.72
CA SER A 2 -11.31 -10.40 -4.26
C SER A 2 -10.49 -10.53 -2.98
N LEU A 3 -9.56 -9.60 -2.73
CA LEU A 3 -8.75 -9.62 -1.52
C LEU A 3 -9.62 -9.50 -0.25
N VAL A 4 -10.72 -8.73 -0.30
CA VAL A 4 -11.69 -8.64 0.80
C VAL A 4 -12.34 -10.00 1.10
N ALA A 5 -12.70 -10.78 0.07
CA ALA A 5 -13.25 -12.12 0.26
C ALA A 5 -12.22 -13.08 0.88
N SER A 6 -10.93 -12.88 0.62
CA SER A 6 -9.87 -13.69 1.23
C SER A 6 -9.70 -13.47 2.75
N GLN A 7 -10.36 -12.44 3.31
CA GLN A 7 -10.36 -12.13 4.73
C GLN A 7 -11.62 -12.60 5.45
N GLU A 8 -12.51 -13.35 4.79
CA GLU A 8 -13.68 -13.93 5.43
C GLU A 8 -13.29 -14.83 6.60
N GLY A 9 -13.90 -14.60 7.76
CA GLY A 9 -13.61 -15.34 9.00
C GLY A 9 -12.42 -14.83 9.81
N LEU A 10 -11.63 -13.88 9.31
CA LEU A 10 -10.58 -13.22 10.10
C LEU A 10 -11.22 -12.21 11.06
N THR A 11 -10.88 -12.30 12.34
CA THR A 11 -11.45 -11.45 13.41
C THR A 11 -10.43 -10.44 13.97
N ASP A 12 -9.14 -10.71 13.81
CA ASP A 12 -8.06 -9.85 14.32
C ASP A 12 -7.39 -9.07 13.19
N LEU A 13 -8.11 -8.12 12.57
CA LEU A 13 -7.59 -7.27 11.50
C LEU A 13 -7.19 -5.88 12.02
N ILE A 14 -6.18 -5.25 11.42
CA ILE A 14 -5.72 -3.89 11.76
C ILE A 14 -6.48 -2.88 10.88
N PRO A 15 -7.17 -1.87 11.42
CA PRO A 15 -7.77 -0.83 10.58
C PRO A 15 -6.72 -0.14 9.70
N CYS A 16 -7.07 0.13 8.44
CA CYS A 16 -6.18 0.83 7.52
C CYS A 16 -5.88 2.25 8.02
N ASN A 17 -4.61 2.65 7.95
CA ASN A 17 -4.19 4.02 8.23
C ASN A 17 -4.39 4.95 7.01
N GLU A 18 -4.09 6.23 7.17
CA GLU A 18 -4.24 7.25 6.11
C GLU A 18 -3.36 6.99 4.88
N GLN A 19 -2.34 6.13 5.01
CA GLN A 19 -1.43 5.75 3.95
C GLN A 19 -1.80 4.39 3.33
N CYS A 20 -3.05 3.94 3.48
CA CYS A 20 -3.55 2.66 2.94
C CYS A 20 -2.78 1.41 3.41
N GLY A 21 -2.08 1.50 4.54
CA GLY A 21 -1.38 0.38 5.19
C GLY A 21 -1.82 0.21 6.64
N GLY A 22 -0.93 -0.25 7.51
CA GLY A 22 -1.24 -0.62 8.89
C GLY A 22 -0.27 -0.06 9.92
N ASN A 23 -0.78 0.15 11.13
CA ASN A 23 0.02 0.58 12.28
C ASN A 23 0.31 -0.62 13.19
N TYR A 24 1.57 -1.04 13.26
CA TYR A 24 2.04 -2.11 14.15
C TYR A 24 2.73 -1.52 15.36
N THR A 25 3.03 -2.36 16.35
CA THR A 25 3.68 -1.92 17.59
C THR A 25 5.10 -1.37 17.37
N LEU A 26 5.85 -1.92 16.40
CA LEU A 26 7.27 -1.57 16.19
C LEU A 26 7.52 -0.75 14.93
N TYR A 27 6.56 -0.70 14.00
CA TYR A 27 6.69 -0.02 12.72
C TYR A 27 5.30 0.33 12.17
N THR A 28 5.25 1.21 11.19
CA THR A 28 4.06 1.44 10.38
C THR A 28 4.39 1.14 8.93
N PHE A 29 3.40 0.75 8.14
CA PHE A 29 3.54 0.77 6.70
C PHE A 29 2.38 1.52 6.05
N GLY A 30 2.69 2.09 4.91
CA GLY A 30 1.76 2.65 3.95
C GLY A 30 2.04 2.07 2.57
N GLN A 31 1.17 2.34 1.61
CA GLN A 31 1.34 1.89 0.24
C GLN A 31 0.55 2.75 -0.74
N SER A 32 1.03 2.74 -1.97
CA SER A 32 0.33 3.22 -3.15
C SER A 32 0.21 2.07 -4.16
N GLU A 33 -0.26 2.37 -5.37
CA GLU A 33 -0.24 1.41 -6.49
C GLU A 33 1.17 0.92 -6.82
N LYS A 34 2.20 1.76 -6.57
CA LYS A 34 3.57 1.54 -7.05
C LYS A 34 4.50 0.98 -5.98
N GLU A 35 4.25 1.32 -4.72
CA GLU A 35 5.23 1.08 -3.67
C GLU A 35 4.58 0.77 -2.32
N VAL A 36 5.37 0.15 -1.45
CA VAL A 36 5.10 -0.05 -0.03
C VAL A 36 6.16 0.71 0.74
N THR A 37 5.76 1.60 1.64
CA THR A 37 6.65 2.40 2.47
C THR A 37 6.53 1.94 3.91
N ILE A 38 7.66 1.59 4.53
CA ILE A 38 7.75 1.06 5.88
C ILE A 38 8.53 2.07 6.72
N THR A 39 7.98 2.49 7.85
CA THR A 39 8.59 3.46 8.75
C THR A 39 8.82 2.84 10.12
N VAL A 40 10.07 2.86 10.58
CA VAL A 40 10.49 2.32 11.87
C VAL A 40 11.05 3.45 12.73
N PRO A 41 10.44 3.77 13.89
CA PRO A 41 10.99 4.75 14.82
C PRO A 41 12.36 4.31 15.36
N LEU A 42 13.34 5.20 15.32
CA LEU A 42 14.70 5.00 15.81
C LEU A 42 14.96 5.80 17.08
N ALA A 43 15.92 5.32 17.88
CA ALA A 43 16.43 6.11 18.99
C ALA A 43 17.33 7.26 18.47
N PRO A 44 17.36 8.42 19.16
CA PRO A 44 18.26 9.51 18.80
C PRO A 44 19.73 9.05 18.65
N GLY A 45 20.40 9.49 17.59
CA GLY A 45 21.80 9.17 17.34
C GLY A 45 22.04 7.80 16.69
N THR A 46 20.98 7.06 16.31
CA THR A 46 21.10 5.83 15.51
C THR A 46 21.78 6.15 14.17
N ARG A 47 22.82 5.39 13.83
CA ARG A 47 23.60 5.61 12.59
C ARG A 47 23.25 4.54 11.56
N ALA A 48 23.24 4.90 10.28
CA ALA A 48 22.95 3.98 9.17
C ALA A 48 23.80 2.69 9.23
N LYS A 49 25.10 2.82 9.54
CA LYS A 49 26.02 1.67 9.67
C LYS A 49 25.68 0.67 10.78
N SER A 50 24.82 1.04 11.72
CA SER A 50 24.38 0.16 12.81
C SER A 50 23.07 -0.56 12.49
N LEU A 51 22.39 -0.16 11.44
CA LEU A 51 21.16 -0.80 10.97
C LEU A 51 21.51 -1.96 10.05
N ARG A 52 20.70 -3.02 10.09
CA ARG A 52 20.75 -4.09 9.11
C ARG A 52 19.42 -4.13 8.36
N VAL A 53 19.48 -3.78 7.08
CA VAL A 53 18.34 -3.75 6.17
C VAL A 53 18.71 -4.60 4.94
N ASP A 54 18.22 -5.83 4.91
CA ASP A 54 18.45 -6.76 3.80
C ASP A 54 17.16 -6.82 2.95
N ILE A 55 17.22 -6.22 1.75
CA ILE A 55 16.11 -6.21 0.78
C ILE A 55 16.41 -7.22 -0.32
N LYS A 56 15.48 -8.15 -0.56
CA LYS A 56 15.56 -9.16 -1.62
C LYS A 56 14.22 -9.26 -2.34
N VAL A 57 14.23 -9.84 -3.54
CA VAL A 57 13.04 -9.93 -4.42
C VAL A 57 11.80 -10.43 -3.70
N ARG A 58 11.92 -11.44 -2.82
CA ARG A 58 10.79 -12.00 -2.06
C ARG A 58 11.00 -11.97 -0.55
N HIS A 59 12.02 -11.28 -0.04
CA HIS A 59 12.34 -11.32 1.38
C HIS A 59 12.80 -9.95 1.88
N LEU A 60 12.42 -9.63 3.10
CA LEU A 60 12.87 -8.43 3.79
C LEU A 60 13.35 -8.82 5.19
N ARG A 61 14.43 -8.19 5.64
CA ARG A 61 14.86 -8.20 7.03
C ARG A 61 15.26 -6.81 7.46
N ILE A 62 14.67 -6.34 8.56
CA ILE A 62 14.97 -5.09 9.23
C ILE A 62 15.33 -5.40 10.67
N GLU A 63 16.55 -5.03 11.07
CA GLU A 63 17.05 -5.21 12.43
C GLU A 63 17.62 -3.88 12.93
N VAL A 64 17.16 -3.47 14.11
CA VAL A 64 17.54 -2.21 14.75
C VAL A 64 18.29 -2.52 16.05
N PRO A 65 19.47 -1.91 16.29
CA PRO A 65 20.22 -2.10 17.52
C PRO A 65 19.37 -1.87 18.77
N GLY A 66 19.49 -2.78 19.75
CA GLY A 66 18.75 -2.73 21.01
C GLY A 66 17.27 -3.14 20.93
N LYS A 67 16.65 -3.13 19.73
CA LYS A 67 15.28 -3.63 19.53
C LYS A 67 15.25 -5.05 18.93
N GLY A 68 16.29 -5.44 18.20
CA GLY A 68 16.36 -6.72 17.50
C GLY A 68 15.65 -6.68 16.14
N ILE A 69 15.10 -7.82 15.72
CA ILE A 69 14.41 -7.96 14.43
C ILE A 69 13.05 -7.26 14.53
N ILE A 70 12.89 -6.19 13.76
CA ILE A 70 11.65 -5.43 13.68
C ILE A 70 10.67 -6.11 12.73
N LEU A 71 11.18 -6.52 11.57
CA LEU A 71 10.41 -7.15 10.50
C LEU A 71 11.31 -8.11 9.74
N GLY A 72 10.85 -9.34 9.48
CA GLY A 72 11.70 -10.35 8.87
C GLY A 72 10.91 -11.53 8.30
N GLY A 73 11.01 -11.79 7.00
CA GLY A 73 10.41 -12.96 6.38
C GLY A 73 10.16 -12.82 4.87
N GLU A 74 9.32 -13.70 4.35
CA GLU A 74 8.88 -13.68 2.94
C GLU A 74 7.90 -12.52 2.73
N LEU A 75 8.13 -11.69 1.72
CA LEU A 75 7.23 -10.60 1.35
C LEU A 75 5.92 -11.14 0.79
N TYR A 76 4.82 -10.40 1.00
CA TYR A 76 3.51 -10.75 0.42
C TYR A 76 3.59 -10.99 -1.10
N LYS A 77 4.35 -10.14 -1.80
CA LYS A 77 4.60 -10.21 -3.25
C LYS A 77 6.04 -9.86 -3.59
N PRO A 78 6.53 -10.28 -4.77
CA PRO A 78 7.85 -9.88 -5.24
C PRO A 78 7.95 -8.37 -5.46
N ILE A 79 9.15 -7.83 -5.26
CA ILE A 79 9.48 -6.42 -5.42
C ILE A 79 10.65 -6.25 -6.41
N ASN A 80 10.71 -5.08 -7.03
CA ASN A 80 11.88 -4.65 -7.80
C ASN A 80 12.94 -4.13 -6.82
N VAL A 81 13.96 -4.95 -6.57
CA VAL A 81 15.04 -4.62 -5.61
C VAL A 81 15.82 -3.38 -6.07
N ASP A 82 16.09 -3.25 -7.36
CA ASP A 82 16.86 -2.12 -7.90
C ASP A 82 16.10 -0.79 -7.80
N GLY A 83 14.77 -0.83 -7.78
CA GLY A 83 13.91 0.33 -7.53
C GLY A 83 13.67 0.61 -6.04
N SER A 84 13.98 -0.35 -5.16
CA SER A 84 13.74 -0.25 -3.73
C SER A 84 14.91 0.39 -3.01
N THR A 85 14.63 1.15 -1.96
CA THR A 85 15.66 1.88 -1.22
C THR A 85 15.31 2.02 0.25
N TRP A 86 16.25 2.46 1.06
CA TRP A 86 16.00 2.86 2.44
C TRP A 86 16.89 4.03 2.85
N CYS A 87 16.41 4.84 3.78
CA CYS A 87 17.16 5.96 4.34
C CYS A 87 16.78 6.21 5.80
N ILE A 88 17.58 7.02 6.49
CA ILE A 88 17.20 7.58 7.79
C ILE A 88 16.64 8.99 7.53
N GLN A 89 15.39 9.22 7.92
CA GLN A 89 14.73 10.52 7.84
C GLN A 89 14.84 11.24 9.19
N ASP A 90 15.29 12.50 9.14
CA ASP A 90 15.45 13.42 10.28
C ASP A 90 16.23 12.88 11.49
N GLY A 91 17.03 11.83 11.28
CA GLY A 91 17.76 11.12 12.34
C GLY A 91 16.87 10.36 13.34
N LYS A 92 15.58 10.22 13.05
CA LYS A 92 14.57 9.68 13.97
C LYS A 92 13.82 8.48 13.42
N GLU A 93 13.78 8.30 12.12
CA GLU A 93 12.98 7.25 11.49
C GLU A 93 13.81 6.55 10.41
N LEU A 94 13.76 5.23 10.38
CA LEU A 94 14.22 4.44 9.25
C LEU A 94 13.03 4.28 8.30
N VAL A 95 13.19 4.74 7.06
CA VAL A 95 12.17 4.63 6.01
C VAL A 95 12.69 3.67 4.94
N ILE A 96 11.90 2.65 4.63
CA ILE A 96 12.17 1.67 3.58
C ILE A 96 11.07 1.81 2.53
N VAL A 97 11.45 1.95 1.27
CA VAL A 97 10.53 2.03 0.13
C VAL A 97 10.75 0.80 -0.74
N LEU A 98 9.72 -0.03 -0.88
CA LEU A 98 9.72 -1.22 -1.71
C LEU A 98 8.92 -0.98 -2.99
N THR A 99 9.55 -1.10 -4.14
CA THR A 99 8.88 -0.95 -5.44
C THR A 99 8.16 -2.25 -5.82
N LYS A 100 6.85 -2.20 -6.03
CA LYS A 100 6.05 -3.35 -6.47
C LYS A 100 6.42 -3.72 -7.91
N THR A 101 6.48 -5.02 -8.24
CA THR A 101 6.69 -5.45 -9.62
C THR A 101 5.42 -5.37 -10.47
N ASN A 102 4.24 -5.45 -9.85
CA ASN A 102 2.97 -5.61 -10.54
C ASN A 102 2.13 -4.32 -10.57
N ILE A 103 2.74 -3.22 -11.02
CA ILE A 103 2.13 -1.87 -10.96
C ILE A 103 0.85 -1.75 -11.82
N GLN A 104 0.68 -2.63 -12.82
CA GLN A 104 -0.43 -2.56 -13.78
C GLN A 104 -1.77 -3.06 -13.23
N TYR A 105 -1.74 -3.86 -12.16
CA TYR A 105 -2.93 -4.42 -11.54
C TYR A 105 -2.92 -3.92 -10.11
N GLU A 106 -3.67 -2.86 -9.83
CA GLU A 106 -3.80 -2.23 -8.51
C GLU A 106 -3.78 -3.30 -7.37
N GLU A 107 -2.62 -3.48 -6.73
CA GLU A 107 -2.38 -4.59 -5.80
C GLU A 107 -2.14 -4.05 -4.39
N TRP A 108 -3.20 -4.06 -3.58
CA TRP A 108 -3.15 -3.70 -2.17
C TRP A 108 -2.61 -4.86 -1.34
N TRP A 109 -1.57 -4.58 -0.54
CA TRP A 109 -0.93 -5.56 0.32
C TRP A 109 -1.64 -5.61 1.68
N PRO A 110 -2.14 -6.77 2.13
CA PRO A 110 -2.77 -6.90 3.44
C PRO A 110 -1.74 -6.84 4.58
N HIS A 111 -0.47 -7.16 4.31
CA HIS A 111 0.68 -7.06 5.21
C HIS A 111 1.96 -6.93 4.39
N VAL A 112 3.08 -6.59 5.03
CA VAL A 112 4.38 -6.51 4.34
C VAL A 112 5.00 -7.91 4.21
N VAL A 113 5.10 -8.63 5.33
CA VAL A 113 5.66 -9.98 5.39
C VAL A 113 4.55 -11.00 5.66
N ALA A 114 4.61 -12.13 4.96
CA ALA A 114 3.68 -13.23 5.12
C ALA A 114 3.68 -13.75 6.56
N GLY A 115 2.48 -14.03 7.08
CA GLY A 115 2.28 -14.51 8.45
C GLY A 115 2.09 -13.40 9.49
N GLU A 116 2.30 -12.13 9.13
CA GLU A 116 1.88 -11.01 9.97
C GLU A 116 0.36 -10.83 9.97
N ARG A 117 -0.13 -10.14 11.02
CA ARG A 117 -1.52 -9.71 11.13
C ARG A 117 -1.87 -8.83 9.92
N GLN A 118 -3.05 -9.04 9.34
CA GLN A 118 -3.46 -8.31 8.15
C GLN A 118 -4.18 -7.00 8.49
N ILE A 119 -4.06 -6.01 7.61
CA ILE A 119 -4.95 -4.84 7.62
C ILE A 119 -6.34 -5.24 7.15
N ASP A 120 -7.38 -4.56 7.65
CA ASP A 120 -8.74 -4.73 7.20
C ASP A 120 -8.95 -4.02 5.86
N LEU A 121 -8.94 -4.78 4.77
CA LEU A 121 -9.09 -4.25 3.43
C LEU A 121 -10.48 -3.62 3.20
N LYS A 122 -11.48 -3.89 4.05
CA LYS A 122 -12.79 -3.22 3.99
C LYS A 122 -12.71 -1.76 4.44
N THR A 123 -11.69 -1.41 5.24
CA THR A 123 -11.46 -0.06 5.74
C THR A 123 -10.50 0.75 4.86
N LEU A 124 -9.92 0.10 3.83
CA LEU A 124 -8.98 0.73 2.91
C LEU A 124 -9.71 1.80 2.07
N LYS A 125 -9.15 3.00 2.02
CA LYS A 125 -9.66 4.13 1.24
C LYS A 125 -8.56 4.62 0.30
N PRO A 126 -8.51 4.13 -0.95
CA PRO A 126 -7.55 4.63 -1.92
C PRO A 126 -7.76 6.13 -2.13
N PRO A 127 -6.70 6.87 -2.50
CA PRO A 127 -6.84 8.26 -2.91
C PRO A 127 -7.87 8.36 -4.04
N SER A 128 -8.96 9.11 -3.81
CA SER A 128 -9.92 9.39 -4.87
C SER A 128 -9.29 10.34 -5.88
N ILE A 129 -9.05 9.90 -7.11
CA ILE A 129 -8.65 10.80 -8.19
C ILE A 129 -9.84 11.73 -8.46
N ARG A 130 -9.70 13.03 -8.16
CA ARG A 130 -10.77 13.98 -8.47
C ARG A 130 -10.76 14.24 -9.97
N PHE A 131 -11.94 14.46 -10.54
CA PHE A 131 -12.07 14.82 -11.95
C PHE A 131 -11.17 16.02 -12.34
N SER A 132 -11.00 16.97 -11.43
CA SER A 132 -10.11 18.14 -11.58
C SER A 132 -8.63 17.77 -11.78
N ASP A 133 -8.21 16.62 -11.28
CA ASP A 133 -6.81 16.18 -11.27
C ASP A 133 -6.47 15.35 -12.52
N LEU A 134 -7.48 15.06 -13.34
CA LEU A 134 -7.32 14.42 -14.65
C LEU A 134 -6.86 15.45 -15.69
N ASP A 135 -6.05 15.02 -16.65
CA ASP A 135 -5.71 15.85 -17.80
C ASP A 135 -6.95 16.10 -18.70
N GLY A 136 -6.88 17.12 -19.56
CA GLY A 136 -8.03 17.53 -20.38
C GLY A 136 -8.56 16.42 -21.32
N GLY A 137 -7.69 15.49 -21.74
CA GLY A 137 -8.08 14.35 -22.56
C GLY A 137 -8.85 13.29 -21.79
N ALA A 138 -8.38 12.95 -20.59
CA ALA A 138 -9.07 12.04 -19.67
C ALA A 138 -10.40 12.62 -19.18
N GLN A 139 -10.45 13.93 -18.88
CA GLN A 139 -11.69 14.63 -18.52
C GLN A 139 -12.75 14.52 -19.61
N ALA A 140 -12.39 14.78 -20.88
CA ALA A 140 -13.32 14.67 -22.00
C ALA A 140 -13.85 13.24 -22.19
N THR A 141 -12.98 12.25 -22.00
CA THR A 141 -13.34 10.82 -22.08
C THR A 141 -14.34 10.44 -20.99
N VAL A 142 -14.08 10.82 -19.73
CA VAL A 142 -14.97 10.55 -18.59
C VAL A 142 -16.30 11.30 -18.75
N ALA A 143 -16.29 12.56 -19.19
CA ALA A 143 -17.49 13.34 -19.44
C ALA A 143 -18.38 12.69 -20.51
N LYS A 144 -17.78 12.19 -21.60
CA LYS A 144 -18.49 11.45 -22.65
C LYS A 144 -19.14 10.17 -22.10
N MET A 145 -18.40 9.38 -21.32
CA MET A 145 -18.94 8.15 -20.71
C MET A 145 -20.12 8.45 -19.78
N MET A 146 -20.02 9.49 -18.95
CA MET A 146 -21.11 9.93 -18.07
C MET A 146 -22.35 10.33 -18.89
N HIS A 147 -22.17 11.10 -19.96
CA HIS A 147 -23.27 11.51 -20.85
C HIS A 147 -23.95 10.32 -21.52
N GLU A 148 -23.16 9.37 -22.05
CA GLU A 148 -23.67 8.14 -22.65
C GLU A 148 -24.41 7.25 -21.64
N GLN A 149 -23.91 7.16 -20.40
CA GLN A 149 -24.57 6.40 -19.34
C GLN A 149 -25.90 7.06 -18.93
N HIS A 150 -25.97 8.39 -18.83
CA HIS A 150 -27.21 9.12 -18.54
C HIS A 150 -28.25 8.96 -19.66
N GLN A 151 -27.84 9.10 -20.93
CA GLN A 151 -28.72 8.90 -22.08
C GLN A 151 -29.27 7.47 -22.13
N LYS A 152 -28.40 6.46 -22.01
CA LYS A 152 -28.84 5.04 -21.99
C LYS A 152 -29.82 4.77 -20.87
N ARG A 153 -29.60 5.34 -19.67
CA ARG A 153 -30.47 5.14 -18.52
C ARG A 153 -31.82 5.83 -18.68
N ALA A 154 -31.85 7.01 -19.30
CA ALA A 154 -33.07 7.73 -19.65
C ALA A 154 -33.90 6.99 -20.73
N ASP A 155 -33.24 6.49 -21.77
CA ASP A 155 -33.88 5.69 -22.82
C ASP A 155 -34.44 4.37 -22.28
N LEU A 156 -33.70 3.69 -21.39
CA LEU A 156 -34.15 2.48 -20.70
C LEU A 156 -35.36 2.73 -19.78
N THR A 157 -35.46 3.91 -19.16
CA THR A 157 -36.64 4.27 -18.34
C THR A 157 -37.85 4.63 -19.18
N LEU A 158 -37.67 5.21 -20.37
CA LEU A 158 -38.76 5.53 -21.29
C LEU A 158 -39.26 4.31 -22.06
N ALA A 159 -38.38 3.33 -22.34
CA ALA A 159 -38.75 2.09 -23.03
C ALA A 159 -39.48 1.05 -22.16
N ASN A 160 -39.44 1.19 -20.84
CA ASN A 160 -40.10 0.31 -19.87
C ASN A 160 -41.36 0.94 -19.22
N ALA A 161 -41.78 2.11 -19.69
CA ALA A 161 -43.01 2.82 -19.28
C ALA A 161 -44.08 2.67 -20.36
#